data_AF-A0A8J7XG74-F1
#
_entry.id   AF-A0A8J7XG74-F1
#
_cell.length_a   1.000
_cell.length_b   1.000
_cell.length_c   1.000
_cell.angle_alpha   90.00
_cell.angle_beta   90.00
_cell.angle_gamma   90.00
#
_symmetry.space_group_name_H-M   'P 1'
#
loop_
_entity.id
_entity.type
_entity.pdbx_description
1 polymer ?
#
loop_
_entity_poly.entity_id
_entity_poly.type
_entity_poly.pdbx_seq_one_letter_code
_entity_poly.pdbx_strand_id
1 'polypeptide(L)'
;VGDLSVEFLRNHVKYRKGTPFFLWSSCTSPHPPCAPCEPYDTMYDPGDMDLPVYADRPISDIPSILWSSRGRLDGAHRDQDRMRRIRALYYGLVSHVDDTFGRIIEEVKALDLWDDTVILFISDHGDMLGDHGLSQKNCPYEPSVRVPMILRWPGRTEAGRICDDLVGLTDILPTFVDELDLPHPDRGQLPGASLVGVDGGGLPGDRDAYVIDYGSDRNRWVAIRTRSHMFCIYADGAKRELYDLDSDPQEIDNIVDDRKELAAQYEQRAILWEKENGLSTSFVGGKFRTFPVPDYIPSEEECRKVVLNEGPWPNRLPEDERNSVETYAEAFTRAILKETTISPEILSIGQHKEKWLKLGPTDYGGGSLVGTSWEDAWNRA
;
A
#
# COMPACT_ATOMS: atom_id res chain seq x y z
N VAL A 1 -3.38 1.67 16.03
CA VAL A 1 -3.97 0.41 15.52
C VAL A 1 -3.76 -0.75 16.50
N GLY A 2 -2.51 -1.07 16.85
CA GLY A 2 -2.18 -2.13 17.82
C GLY A 2 -2.96 -2.05 19.14
N ASP A 3 -2.94 -0.90 19.82
CA ASP A 3 -3.62 -0.73 21.11
C ASP A 3 -5.13 -1.01 21.02
N LEU A 4 -5.80 -0.50 20.00
CA LEU A 4 -7.24 -0.71 19.78
C LEU A 4 -7.55 -2.17 19.43
N SER A 5 -6.65 -2.86 18.73
CA SER A 5 -6.79 -4.28 18.42
C SER A 5 -6.62 -5.15 19.67
N VAL A 6 -5.63 -4.85 20.50
CA VAL A 6 -5.41 -5.51 21.80
C VAL A 6 -6.60 -5.27 22.74
N GLU A 7 -7.07 -4.03 22.84
CA GLU A 7 -8.24 -3.69 23.64
C GLU A 7 -9.50 -4.42 23.16
N PHE A 8 -9.70 -4.51 21.84
CA PHE A 8 -10.80 -5.28 21.26
C PHE A 8 -10.77 -6.75 21.72
N LEU A 9 -9.62 -7.41 21.63
CA LEU A 9 -9.45 -8.81 22.02
C LEU A 9 -9.75 -9.01 23.52
N ARG A 10 -9.21 -8.15 24.38
CA ARG A 10 -9.47 -8.18 25.83
C ARG A 10 -10.96 -8.00 26.14
N ASN A 11 -11.59 -7.02 25.51
CA ASN A 11 -13.02 -6.75 25.70
C ASN A 11 -13.89 -7.91 25.18
N HIS A 12 -13.48 -8.54 24.08
CA HIS A 12 -14.16 -9.73 23.55
C HIS A 12 -14.15 -10.87 24.56
N VAL A 13 -12.98 -11.25 25.09
CA VAL A 13 -12.87 -12.31 26.11
C VAL A 13 -13.62 -11.97 27.39
N LYS A 14 -13.62 -10.70 27.80
CA LYS A 14 -14.27 -10.27 29.05
C LYS A 14 -15.79 -10.23 28.96
N TYR A 15 -16.35 -9.74 27.85
CA TYR A 15 -17.77 -9.40 27.77
C TYR A 15 -18.56 -10.23 26.76
N ARG A 16 -17.88 -10.94 25.85
CA ARG A 16 -18.50 -11.67 24.73
C ARG A 16 -17.95 -13.09 24.57
N LYS A 17 -17.44 -13.68 25.66
CA LYS A 17 -16.90 -15.04 25.66
C LYS A 17 -17.87 -16.05 25.04
N GLY A 18 -17.36 -16.87 24.13
CA GLY A 18 -18.13 -17.91 23.43
C GLY A 18 -18.90 -17.43 22.20
N THR A 19 -18.70 -16.18 21.76
CA THR A 19 -19.19 -15.70 20.46
C THR A 19 -18.01 -15.55 19.49
N PRO A 20 -18.20 -15.77 18.17
CA PRO A 20 -17.13 -15.54 17.21
C PRO A 20 -16.84 -14.04 17.05
N PHE A 21 -15.63 -13.70 16.61
CA PHE A 21 -15.25 -12.33 16.26
C PHE A 21 -14.60 -12.23 14.89
N PHE A 22 -14.62 -11.03 14.33
CA PHE A 22 -13.82 -10.63 13.18
C PHE A 22 -13.13 -9.31 13.52
N LEU A 23 -11.81 -9.26 13.36
CA LEU A 23 -11.00 -8.08 13.65
C LEU A 23 -10.23 -7.67 12.38
N TRP A 24 -10.62 -6.53 11.80
CA TRP A 24 -9.88 -5.89 10.72
C TRP A 24 -8.88 -4.88 11.30
N SER A 25 -7.64 -5.31 11.50
CA SER A 25 -6.55 -4.45 12.00
C SER A 25 -5.78 -3.84 10.83
N SER A 26 -6.19 -2.65 10.40
CA SER A 26 -5.66 -2.00 9.20
C SER A 26 -4.68 -0.88 9.54
N CYS A 27 -3.39 -1.11 9.33
CA CYS A 27 -2.39 -0.06 9.40
C CYS A 27 -2.41 0.78 8.11
N THR A 28 -2.28 2.11 8.24
CA THR A 28 -2.06 2.99 7.08
C THR A 28 -0.62 2.89 6.59
N SER A 29 0.34 2.74 7.49
CA SER A 29 1.73 2.47 7.14
C SER A 29 1.86 1.15 6.36
N PRO A 30 2.80 1.05 5.40
CA PRO A 30 3.84 2.01 5.07
C PRO A 30 3.43 3.06 4.01
N HIS A 31 2.12 3.27 3.76
CA HIS A 31 1.68 4.33 2.85
C HIS A 31 2.33 5.66 3.24
N PRO A 32 2.84 6.47 2.28
CA PRO A 32 3.56 7.66 2.65
C PRO A 32 2.62 8.69 3.32
N PRO A 33 3.15 9.63 4.13
CA PRO A 33 4.55 10.05 4.16
C PRO A 33 5.49 9.00 4.77
N CYS A 34 6.66 8.80 4.16
CA CYS A 34 7.73 7.96 4.68
C CYS A 34 8.43 8.65 5.85
N ALA A 35 7.74 8.73 7.00
CA ALA A 35 8.18 9.44 8.19
C ALA A 35 7.95 8.57 9.46
N PRO A 36 8.67 7.45 9.60
CA PRO A 36 8.62 6.64 10.82
C PRO A 36 9.01 7.46 12.06
N CYS A 37 8.55 7.02 13.24
CA CYS A 37 9.00 7.57 14.52
C CYS A 37 10.29 6.87 14.98
N GLU A 38 10.98 7.44 15.97
CA GLU A 38 12.04 6.71 16.68
C GLU A 38 11.46 5.43 17.32
N PRO A 39 12.22 4.32 17.36
CA PRO A 39 13.58 4.15 16.81
C PRO A 39 13.62 3.78 15.32
N TYR A 40 12.47 3.62 14.66
CA TYR A 40 12.36 3.11 13.30
C TYR A 40 12.92 4.05 12.23
N ASP A 41 13.00 5.34 12.51
CA ASP A 41 13.56 6.36 11.59
C ASP A 41 15.08 6.29 11.41
N THR A 42 15.76 5.55 12.27
CA THR A 42 17.22 5.30 12.23
C THR A 42 17.57 3.81 12.25
N MET A 43 16.56 2.93 12.20
CA MET A 43 16.74 1.48 12.29
C MET A 43 17.50 0.89 11.09
N TYR A 44 17.41 1.53 9.92
CA TYR A 44 18.07 1.10 8.70
C TYR A 44 19.04 2.17 8.21
N ASP A 45 20.28 1.78 7.92
CA ASP A 45 21.26 2.66 7.28
C ASP A 45 20.91 2.84 5.79
N PRO A 46 20.70 4.07 5.31
CA PRO A 46 20.53 4.34 3.88
C PRO A 46 21.65 3.74 3.01
N GLY A 47 22.90 3.69 3.51
CA GLY A 47 24.04 3.12 2.79
C GLY A 47 23.88 1.64 2.44
N ASP A 48 23.08 0.90 3.20
CA ASP A 48 22.80 -0.53 3.01
C ASP A 48 21.58 -0.79 2.10
N MET A 49 20.86 0.26 1.68
CA MET A 49 19.67 0.11 0.85
C MET A 49 20.05 -0.09 -0.62
N ASP A 50 19.48 -1.14 -1.22
CA ASP A 50 19.54 -1.36 -2.66
C ASP A 50 18.89 -0.19 -3.41
N LEU A 51 19.46 0.13 -4.57
CA LEU A 51 18.84 1.08 -5.49
C LEU A 51 17.65 0.44 -6.19
N PRO A 52 16.61 1.24 -6.54
CA PRO A 52 15.52 0.74 -7.34
C PRO A 52 15.99 0.21 -8.69
N VAL A 53 15.27 -0.76 -9.23
CA VAL A 53 15.50 -1.24 -10.58
C VAL A 53 14.95 -0.21 -11.56
N TYR A 54 15.85 0.61 -12.12
CA TYR A 54 15.46 1.69 -13.00
C TYR A 54 15.37 1.23 -14.46
N ALA A 55 14.14 1.15 -15.00
CA ALA A 55 13.93 1.09 -16.44
C ALA A 55 14.12 2.50 -17.04
N ASP A 56 15.23 2.75 -17.73
CA ASP A 56 15.53 4.03 -18.40
C ASP A 56 14.74 4.15 -19.72
N ARG A 57 13.42 4.16 -19.59
CA ARG A 57 12.48 4.37 -20.70
C ARG A 57 12.22 5.88 -20.87
N PRO A 58 12.18 6.40 -22.11
CA PRO A 58 11.73 7.77 -22.33
C PRO A 58 10.24 7.89 -21.98
N ILE A 59 9.82 9.07 -21.51
CA ILE A 59 8.42 9.32 -21.08
C ILE A 59 7.41 9.01 -22.19
N SER A 60 7.76 9.24 -23.46
CA SER A 60 6.92 8.90 -24.62
C SER A 60 6.53 7.42 -24.70
N ASP A 61 7.39 6.55 -24.16
CA ASP A 61 7.19 5.10 -24.21
C ASP A 61 6.32 4.64 -23.04
N ILE A 62 6.28 5.40 -21.96
CA ILE A 62 5.45 5.16 -20.77
C ILE A 62 3.99 5.60 -21.04
N PRO A 63 2.97 4.80 -20.68
CA PRO A 63 1.56 5.22 -20.73
C PRO A 63 1.30 6.51 -19.93
N SER A 64 0.47 7.42 -20.44
CA SER A 64 0.33 8.77 -19.85
C SER A 64 -0.26 8.78 -18.44
N ILE A 65 -1.05 7.75 -18.10
CA ILE A 65 -1.53 7.53 -16.73
C ILE A 65 -0.39 7.43 -15.72
N LEU A 66 0.77 6.90 -16.13
CA LEU A 66 1.93 6.71 -15.26
C LEU A 66 2.88 7.91 -15.25
N TRP A 67 2.67 8.91 -16.11
CA TRP A 67 3.53 10.10 -16.14
C TRP A 67 3.52 10.85 -14.80
N SER A 68 2.39 10.87 -14.08
CA SER A 68 2.32 11.48 -12.75
C SER A 68 3.05 10.68 -11.66
N SER A 69 3.35 9.40 -11.90
CA SER A 69 4.14 8.55 -11.02
C SER A 69 5.63 8.65 -11.34
N ARG A 70 5.98 9.05 -12.57
CA ARG A 70 7.33 9.44 -12.98
C ARG A 70 7.62 10.82 -12.40
N GLY A 71 8.58 10.93 -11.49
CA GLY A 71 9.08 12.23 -11.03
C GLY A 71 8.42 12.85 -9.79
N ARG A 72 7.45 12.23 -9.12
CA ARG A 72 6.90 12.85 -7.89
C ARG A 72 7.98 13.24 -6.87
N LEU A 73 7.77 14.35 -6.16
CA LEU A 73 8.70 14.81 -5.12
C LEU A 73 8.81 13.87 -3.93
N ASP A 74 7.80 13.03 -3.70
CA ASP A 74 7.77 11.95 -2.71
C ASP A 74 8.27 10.61 -3.28
N GLY A 75 8.78 10.60 -4.51
CA GLY A 75 8.93 9.42 -5.35
C GLY A 75 10.29 9.22 -6.01
N ALA A 76 10.31 8.48 -7.13
CA ALA A 76 11.51 8.04 -7.84
C ALA A 76 12.44 9.19 -8.23
N HIS A 77 13.46 9.44 -7.41
CA HIS A 77 14.51 10.39 -7.71
C HIS A 77 15.65 9.71 -8.46
N ARG A 78 16.20 10.39 -9.47
CA ARG A 78 17.52 10.02 -10.02
C ARG A 78 18.65 10.27 -9.03
N ASP A 79 18.37 10.96 -7.92
CA ASP A 79 19.26 11.08 -6.77
C ASP A 79 19.24 9.77 -5.97
N GLN A 80 20.32 9.01 -6.12
CA GLN A 80 20.50 7.70 -5.51
C GLN A 80 20.53 7.76 -3.98
N ASP A 81 21.16 8.77 -3.40
CA ASP A 81 21.30 8.90 -1.94
C ASP A 81 19.94 9.23 -1.31
N ARG A 82 19.17 10.10 -1.98
CA ARG A 82 17.79 10.37 -1.57
C ARG A 82 16.90 9.13 -1.69
N MET A 83 17.04 8.34 -2.76
CA MET A 83 16.25 7.09 -2.92
C MET A 83 16.58 6.06 -1.84
N ARG A 84 17.86 5.89 -1.53
CA ARG A 84 18.30 5.06 -0.40
C ARG A 84 17.68 5.49 0.91
N ARG A 85 17.65 6.80 1.18
CA ARG A 85 17.01 7.34 2.39
C ARG A 85 15.52 7.06 2.44
N ILE A 86 14.80 7.24 1.33
CA ILE A 86 13.36 6.95 1.26
C ILE A 86 13.09 5.47 1.53
N ARG A 87 13.88 4.56 0.93
CA ARG A 87 13.75 3.11 1.14
C ARG A 87 14.02 2.71 2.59
N ALA A 88 15.06 3.28 3.21
CA ALA A 88 15.34 3.06 4.63
C ALA A 88 14.17 3.49 5.53
N LEU A 89 13.56 4.65 5.27
CA LEU A 89 12.40 5.15 6.02
C LEU A 89 11.14 4.28 5.77
N TYR A 90 10.93 3.82 4.55
CA TYR A 90 9.85 2.87 4.23
C TYR A 90 10.05 1.54 5.00
N TYR A 91 11.27 1.02 5.06
CA TYR A 91 11.60 -0.20 5.80
C TYR A 91 11.40 0.01 7.30
N GLY A 92 11.73 1.19 7.82
CA GLY A 92 11.39 1.60 9.19
C GLY A 92 9.88 1.54 9.47
N LEU A 93 9.05 2.04 8.55
CA LEU A 93 7.60 1.93 8.67
C LEU A 93 7.11 0.47 8.64
N VAL A 94 7.71 -0.37 7.79
CA VAL A 94 7.40 -1.81 7.74
C VAL A 94 7.74 -2.48 9.09
N SER A 95 8.91 -2.19 9.67
CA SER A 95 9.28 -2.70 11.01
C SER A 95 8.32 -2.24 12.10
N HIS A 96 7.85 -0.99 12.03
CA HIS A 96 6.85 -0.51 12.98
C HIS A 96 5.51 -1.25 12.83
N VAL A 97 5.11 -1.60 11.61
CA VAL A 97 3.94 -2.46 11.37
C VAL A 97 4.17 -3.86 11.91
N ASP A 98 5.37 -4.43 11.72
CA ASP A 98 5.75 -5.74 12.24
C ASP A 98 5.65 -5.80 13.78
N ASP A 99 6.28 -4.85 14.49
CA ASP A 99 6.20 -4.74 15.95
C ASP A 99 4.75 -4.54 16.43
N THR A 100 3.97 -3.73 15.70
CA THR A 100 2.54 -3.53 16.00
C THR A 100 1.75 -4.84 15.88
N PHE A 101 2.02 -5.62 14.83
CA PHE A 101 1.38 -6.91 14.62
C PHE A 101 1.84 -7.94 15.65
N GLY A 102 3.14 -7.97 15.98
CA GLY A 102 3.72 -8.80 17.04
C GLY A 102 2.97 -8.66 18.36
N ARG A 103 2.68 -7.43 18.78
CA ARG A 103 1.88 -7.14 20.00
C ARG A 103 0.47 -7.72 19.94
N ILE A 104 -0.19 -7.68 18.78
CA ILE A 104 -1.52 -8.27 18.60
C ILE A 104 -1.44 -9.80 18.71
N ILE A 105 -0.42 -10.42 18.08
CA ILE A 105 -0.17 -11.85 18.14
C ILE A 105 0.11 -12.32 19.57
N GLU A 106 0.93 -11.58 20.31
CA GLU A 106 1.22 -11.84 21.72
C GLU A 106 -0.04 -11.80 22.58
N GLU A 107 -0.92 -10.82 22.35
CA GLU A 107 -2.20 -10.73 23.07
C GLU A 107 -3.13 -11.91 22.73
N VAL A 108 -3.24 -12.30 21.46
CA VAL A 108 -4.00 -13.50 21.05
C VAL A 108 -3.51 -14.74 21.81
N LYS A 109 -2.19 -14.90 21.97
CA LYS A 109 -1.60 -16.00 22.74
C LYS A 109 -1.89 -15.87 24.23
N ALA A 110 -1.73 -14.68 24.82
CA ALA A 110 -1.94 -14.43 26.24
C ALA A 110 -3.40 -14.62 26.68
N LEU A 111 -4.35 -14.46 25.75
CA LEU A 111 -5.78 -14.67 25.96
C LEU A 111 -6.25 -16.10 25.65
N ASP A 112 -5.32 -17.04 25.41
CA ASP A 112 -5.59 -18.43 25.03
C ASP A 112 -6.44 -18.56 23.74
N LEU A 113 -6.33 -17.59 22.83
CA LEU A 113 -7.08 -17.57 21.56
C LEU A 113 -6.29 -18.15 20.37
N TRP A 114 -5.01 -18.51 20.58
CA TRP A 114 -4.10 -18.91 19.51
C TRP A 114 -4.60 -20.07 18.65
N ASP A 115 -5.16 -21.11 19.28
CA ASP A 115 -5.61 -22.32 18.59
C ASP A 115 -7.04 -22.19 18.02
N ASP A 116 -7.74 -21.08 18.29
CA ASP A 116 -9.11 -20.80 17.85
C ASP A 116 -9.22 -19.51 17.01
N THR A 117 -8.08 -18.99 16.53
CA THR A 117 -8.03 -17.77 15.71
C THR A 117 -7.33 -18.02 14.38
N VAL A 118 -8.04 -17.73 13.29
CA VAL A 118 -7.46 -17.61 11.94
C VAL A 118 -6.81 -16.24 11.81
N ILE A 119 -5.59 -16.21 11.29
CA ILE A 119 -4.79 -14.99 11.14
C ILE A 119 -4.40 -14.86 9.67
N LEU A 120 -4.81 -13.76 9.04
CA LEU A 120 -4.49 -13.42 7.66
C LEU A 120 -3.77 -12.07 7.64
N PHE A 121 -2.52 -12.07 7.19
CA PHE A 121 -1.76 -10.85 6.92
C PHE A 121 -1.70 -10.62 5.41
N ILE A 122 -2.09 -9.43 4.96
CA ILE A 122 -2.14 -9.04 3.55
C ILE A 122 -1.72 -7.58 3.39
N SER A 123 -1.44 -7.20 2.14
CA SER A 123 -1.42 -5.80 1.70
C SER A 123 -2.44 -5.60 0.57
N ASP A 124 -2.98 -4.39 0.45
CA ASP A 124 -3.91 -4.01 -0.62
C ASP A 124 -3.21 -3.78 -1.96
N HIS A 125 -1.98 -3.25 -1.93
CA HIS A 125 -1.10 -3.09 -3.09
C HIS A 125 0.36 -2.90 -2.64
N GLY A 126 1.31 -3.09 -3.55
CA GLY A 126 2.72 -2.76 -3.31
C GLY A 126 3.06 -1.28 -3.56
N ASP A 127 4.34 -0.94 -3.59
CA ASP A 127 4.82 0.40 -3.96
C ASP A 127 6.05 0.26 -4.85
N MET A 128 6.09 1.04 -5.92
CA MET A 128 7.19 1.04 -6.88
C MET A 128 8.50 1.47 -6.22
N LEU A 129 8.48 2.36 -5.21
CA LEU A 129 9.70 2.81 -4.50
C LEU A 129 10.90 3.14 -5.40
N GLY A 130 10.64 3.68 -6.59
CA GLY A 130 11.66 4.02 -7.58
C GLY A 130 11.78 3.05 -8.76
N ASP A 131 11.27 1.82 -8.64
CA ASP A 131 11.34 0.81 -9.69
C ASP A 131 10.64 1.31 -10.95
N HIS A 132 11.21 1.00 -12.12
CA HIS A 132 10.83 1.56 -13.42
C HIS A 132 10.91 3.10 -13.50
N GLY A 133 11.58 3.74 -12.54
CA GLY A 133 11.54 5.18 -12.34
C GLY A 133 10.15 5.71 -11.95
N LEU A 134 9.30 4.85 -11.40
CA LEU A 134 7.96 5.17 -10.95
C LEU A 134 7.89 5.20 -9.43
N SER A 135 6.92 5.94 -8.91
CA SER A 135 6.59 6.01 -7.50
C SER A 135 5.14 5.61 -7.26
N GLN A 136 4.85 5.22 -6.01
CA GLN A 136 3.53 4.82 -5.57
C GLN A 136 3.06 3.55 -6.30
N LYS A 137 1.81 3.54 -6.77
CA LYS A 137 1.06 2.37 -7.26
C LYS A 137 0.19 2.81 -8.44
N ASN A 138 -0.74 1.94 -8.86
CA ASN A 138 -1.65 2.10 -10.00
C ASN A 138 -1.03 1.76 -11.37
N CYS A 139 0.00 0.92 -11.36
CA CYS A 139 0.60 0.31 -12.53
C CYS A 139 0.54 -1.22 -12.43
N PRO A 140 0.62 -1.94 -13.55
CA PRO A 140 0.48 -3.39 -13.56
C PRO A 140 1.73 -4.15 -13.09
N TYR A 141 2.87 -3.48 -12.88
CA TYR A 141 4.15 -4.10 -12.56
C TYR A 141 4.14 -4.82 -11.20
N GLU A 142 4.91 -5.91 -11.07
CA GLU A 142 5.04 -6.77 -9.89
C GLU A 142 5.25 -5.97 -8.60
N PRO A 143 6.13 -4.94 -8.52
CA PRO A 143 6.29 -4.16 -7.29
C PRO A 143 5.02 -3.44 -6.82
N SER A 144 4.05 -3.19 -7.72
CA SER A 144 2.75 -2.58 -7.36
C SER A 144 1.65 -3.61 -7.13
N VAL A 145 1.66 -4.77 -7.80
CA VAL A 145 0.51 -5.70 -7.80
C VAL A 145 0.76 -6.99 -7.02
N ARG A 146 2.02 -7.40 -6.83
CA ARG A 146 2.36 -8.60 -6.07
C ARG A 146 2.51 -8.25 -4.60
N VAL A 147 1.52 -8.64 -3.82
CA VAL A 147 1.42 -8.32 -2.39
C VAL A 147 1.74 -9.54 -1.51
N PRO A 148 2.24 -9.34 -0.28
CA PRO A 148 2.33 -10.41 0.70
C PRO A 148 0.93 -10.94 1.06
N MET A 149 0.83 -12.25 1.24
CA MET A 149 -0.33 -12.93 1.80
C MET A 149 0.16 -14.08 2.68
N ILE A 150 -0.09 -14.01 3.99
CA ILE A 150 0.29 -15.03 4.96
C ILE A 150 -0.97 -15.46 5.70
N LEU A 151 -1.33 -16.74 5.57
CA LEU A 151 -2.49 -17.33 6.23
C LEU A 151 -2.03 -18.36 7.26
N ARG A 152 -2.46 -18.17 8.51
CA ARG A 152 -2.43 -19.18 9.56
C ARG A 152 -3.86 -19.55 9.91
N TRP A 153 -4.20 -20.81 9.68
CA TRP A 153 -5.48 -21.39 10.04
C TRP A 153 -5.25 -22.67 10.86
N PRO A 154 -5.54 -22.66 12.18
CA PRO A 154 -5.38 -23.83 13.05
C PRO A 154 -6.10 -25.07 12.50
N GLY A 155 -5.37 -26.18 12.37
CA GLY A 155 -5.93 -27.44 11.86
C GLY A 155 -6.24 -27.45 10.36
N ARG A 156 -5.87 -26.41 9.61
CA ARG A 156 -6.00 -26.33 8.16
C ARG A 156 -4.68 -26.07 7.46
N THR A 157 -3.92 -25.06 7.85
CA THR A 157 -2.63 -24.72 7.22
C THR A 157 -1.44 -25.36 7.91
N GLU A 158 -0.45 -25.77 7.12
CA GLU A 158 0.86 -26.23 7.62
C GLU A 158 1.82 -25.05 7.84
N ALA A 159 2.46 -24.99 9.01
CA ALA A 159 3.42 -23.93 9.33
C ALA A 159 4.67 -24.00 8.44
N GLY A 160 5.08 -22.86 7.89
CA GLY A 160 6.27 -22.76 7.04
C GLY A 160 6.10 -23.22 5.60
N ARG A 161 4.90 -23.68 5.21
CA ARG A 161 4.59 -24.01 3.81
C ARG A 161 4.59 -22.74 2.95
N ILE A 162 5.26 -22.83 1.80
CA ILE A 162 5.23 -21.82 0.73
C ILE A 162 4.30 -22.32 -0.37
N CYS A 163 3.45 -21.44 -0.89
CA CYS A 163 2.53 -21.73 -1.98
C CYS A 163 2.80 -20.79 -3.15
N ASP A 164 3.14 -21.37 -4.31
CA ASP A 164 3.47 -20.65 -5.55
C ASP A 164 2.29 -20.65 -6.55
N ASP A 165 1.07 -20.83 -6.05
CA ASP A 165 -0.15 -20.68 -6.85
C ASP A 165 -0.42 -19.22 -7.19
N LEU A 166 -1.05 -18.97 -8.34
CA LEU A 166 -1.51 -17.64 -8.72
C LEU A 166 -2.75 -17.27 -7.90
N VAL A 167 -2.53 -16.71 -6.72
CA VAL A 167 -3.59 -16.26 -5.81
C VAL A 167 -3.71 -14.74 -5.77
N GLY A 168 -4.85 -14.23 -5.32
CA GLY A 168 -5.05 -12.80 -5.14
C GLY A 168 -6.13 -12.46 -4.11
N LEU A 169 -6.36 -11.17 -3.89
CA LEU A 169 -7.24 -10.68 -2.82
C LEU A 169 -8.71 -11.12 -3.01
N THR A 170 -9.15 -11.44 -4.23
CA THR A 170 -10.51 -11.94 -4.48
C THR A 170 -10.74 -13.36 -3.99
N ASP A 171 -9.68 -14.09 -3.64
CA ASP A 171 -9.74 -15.45 -3.11
C ASP A 171 -10.08 -15.47 -1.61
N ILE A 172 -9.90 -14.35 -0.91
CA ILE A 172 -10.11 -14.27 0.54
C ILE A 172 -11.57 -14.55 0.91
N LEU A 173 -12.51 -13.90 0.23
CA LEU A 173 -13.94 -14.09 0.51
C LEU A 173 -14.41 -15.53 0.28
N PRO A 174 -14.19 -16.17 -0.88
CA PRO A 174 -14.58 -17.57 -1.07
C PRO A 174 -13.90 -18.51 -0.07
N THR A 175 -12.65 -18.25 0.31
CA THR A 175 -11.97 -19.04 1.36
C THR A 175 -12.76 -19.07 2.67
N PHE A 176 -13.18 -17.90 3.17
CA PHE A 176 -13.94 -17.84 4.42
C PHE A 176 -15.37 -18.37 4.26
N VAL A 177 -16.01 -18.13 3.12
CA VAL A 177 -17.36 -18.64 2.86
C VAL A 177 -17.37 -20.18 2.85
N ASP A 178 -16.43 -20.79 2.15
CA ASP A 178 -16.33 -22.24 2.01
C ASP A 178 -15.99 -22.92 3.34
N GLU A 179 -14.96 -22.42 4.05
CA GLU A 179 -14.47 -23.07 5.27
C GLU A 179 -15.36 -22.86 6.50
N LEU A 180 -16.10 -21.74 6.55
CA LEU A 180 -17.01 -21.45 7.65
C LEU A 180 -18.45 -21.92 7.37
N ASP A 181 -18.67 -22.64 6.26
CA ASP A 181 -19.99 -23.12 5.80
C ASP A 181 -21.04 -21.99 5.77
N LEU A 182 -20.62 -20.82 5.27
CA LEU A 182 -21.48 -19.64 5.18
C LEU A 182 -22.29 -19.66 3.89
N PRO A 183 -23.50 -19.08 3.89
CA PRO A 183 -24.26 -18.94 2.65
C PRO A 183 -23.52 -18.04 1.68
N HIS A 184 -23.29 -18.56 0.48
CA HIS A 184 -22.71 -17.80 -0.62
C HIS A 184 -23.68 -16.66 -1.02
N PRO A 185 -23.20 -15.45 -1.34
CA PRO A 185 -24.08 -14.34 -1.70
C PRO A 185 -24.90 -14.64 -2.97
N ASP A 186 -26.17 -14.20 -3.01
CA ASP A 186 -27.14 -14.38 -4.11
C ASP A 186 -26.74 -13.70 -5.45
N ARG A 187 -25.48 -13.31 -5.62
CA ARG A 187 -24.96 -12.57 -6.78
C ARG A 187 -24.19 -13.45 -7.78
N GLY A 188 -24.27 -14.77 -7.66
CA GLY A 188 -23.59 -15.73 -8.54
C GLY A 188 -22.25 -16.23 -7.97
N GLN A 189 -21.43 -16.81 -8.84
CA GLN A 189 -20.11 -17.32 -8.46
C GLN A 189 -19.16 -16.16 -8.10
N LEU A 190 -18.42 -16.29 -7.00
CA LEU A 190 -17.44 -15.30 -6.60
C LEU A 190 -16.24 -15.36 -7.57
N PRO A 191 -15.55 -14.23 -7.84
CA PRO A 191 -14.47 -14.16 -8.83
C PRO A 191 -13.15 -14.81 -8.37
N GLY A 192 -13.15 -15.56 -7.27
CA GLY A 192 -11.98 -16.21 -6.69
C GLY A 192 -12.28 -17.67 -6.31
N ALA A 193 -11.33 -18.30 -5.64
CA ALA A 193 -11.44 -19.66 -5.11
C ALA A 193 -10.83 -19.75 -3.71
N SER A 194 -11.24 -20.75 -2.93
CA SER A 194 -10.67 -20.96 -1.60
C SER A 194 -9.15 -21.18 -1.65
N LEU A 195 -8.43 -20.57 -0.70
CA LEU A 195 -6.98 -20.65 -0.49
C LEU A 195 -6.54 -21.84 0.36
N VAL A 196 -7.50 -22.62 0.86
CA VAL A 196 -7.24 -23.87 1.57
C VAL A 196 -7.81 -25.02 0.76
N GLY A 197 -7.13 -25.32 -0.35
CA GLY A 197 -7.37 -26.52 -1.14
C GLY A 197 -7.27 -27.80 -0.30
N VAL A 198 -7.54 -28.95 -0.92
CA VAL A 198 -7.71 -30.25 -0.23
C VAL A 198 -6.57 -30.61 0.73
N ASP A 199 -5.33 -30.20 0.41
CA ASP A 199 -4.13 -30.50 1.19
C ASP A 199 -3.77 -29.40 2.22
N GLY A 200 -4.72 -28.53 2.59
CA GLY A 200 -4.51 -27.55 3.66
C GLY A 200 -3.74 -26.30 3.24
N GLY A 201 -3.79 -25.92 1.97
CA GLY A 201 -3.19 -24.68 1.47
C GLY A 201 -3.06 -24.65 -0.04
N GLY A 202 -3.18 -23.46 -0.61
CA GLY A 202 -3.19 -23.23 -2.06
C GLY A 202 -4.58 -23.40 -2.67
N LEU A 203 -4.66 -23.29 -3.98
CA LEU A 203 -5.93 -23.40 -4.69
C LEU A 203 -6.35 -24.88 -4.83
N PRO A 204 -7.65 -25.18 -4.92
CA PRO A 204 -8.13 -26.56 -5.17
C PRO A 204 -7.78 -27.10 -6.56
N GLY A 205 -7.26 -26.25 -7.46
CA GLY A 205 -6.79 -26.62 -8.79
C GLY A 205 -5.93 -25.52 -9.40
N ASP A 206 -5.31 -25.81 -10.54
CA ASP A 206 -4.44 -24.85 -11.20
C ASP A 206 -5.24 -23.67 -11.79
N ARG A 207 -4.86 -22.46 -11.36
CA ARG A 207 -5.25 -21.22 -12.04
C ARG A 207 -4.19 -20.86 -13.07
N ASP A 208 -4.59 -20.73 -14.32
CA ASP A 208 -3.67 -20.45 -15.43
C ASP A 208 -3.29 -18.97 -15.53
N ALA A 209 -4.20 -18.07 -15.14
CA ALA A 209 -3.94 -16.64 -15.06
C ALA A 209 -4.82 -15.93 -14.03
N TYR A 210 -4.36 -14.77 -13.60
CA TYR A 210 -5.10 -13.79 -12.82
C TYR A 210 -5.25 -12.51 -13.62
N VAL A 211 -6.41 -11.83 -13.49
CA VAL A 211 -6.68 -10.57 -14.17
C VAL A 211 -6.59 -9.42 -13.17
N ILE A 212 -5.91 -8.36 -13.56
CA ILE A 212 -5.73 -7.15 -12.76
C ILE A 212 -6.19 -5.98 -13.61
N ASP A 213 -7.01 -5.08 -13.05
CA ASP A 213 -7.54 -3.95 -13.78
C ASP A 213 -7.49 -2.66 -12.94
N TYR A 214 -7.47 -1.53 -13.63
CA TYR A 214 -7.47 -0.23 -12.95
C TYR A 214 -8.02 0.88 -13.83
N GLY A 215 -8.60 1.88 -13.17
CA GLY A 215 -9.01 3.14 -13.80
C GLY A 215 -10.21 2.99 -14.73
N SER A 216 -10.56 4.09 -15.38
CA SER A 216 -11.65 4.19 -16.35
C SER A 216 -11.26 5.13 -17.49
N ASP A 217 -12.01 5.07 -18.60
CA ASP A 217 -11.78 5.91 -19.79
C ASP A 217 -10.31 5.86 -20.24
N ARG A 218 -9.65 7.02 -20.42
CA ARG A 218 -8.25 7.09 -20.85
C ARG A 218 -7.30 6.38 -19.89
N ASN A 219 -7.64 6.38 -18.60
CA ASN A 219 -6.81 5.78 -17.55
C ASN A 219 -7.10 4.29 -17.36
N ARG A 220 -7.91 3.67 -18.22
CA ARG A 220 -8.20 2.23 -18.12
C ARG A 220 -6.99 1.42 -18.57
N TRP A 221 -6.62 0.43 -17.78
CA TRP A 221 -5.77 -0.68 -18.22
C TRP A 221 -6.26 -2.01 -17.66
N VAL A 222 -5.96 -3.09 -18.37
CA VAL A 222 -6.27 -4.48 -17.99
C VAL A 222 -5.04 -5.33 -18.23
N ALA A 223 -4.66 -6.12 -17.25
CA ALA A 223 -3.49 -6.97 -17.27
C ALA A 223 -3.83 -8.45 -17.03
N ILE A 224 -3.10 -9.33 -17.71
CA ILE A 224 -3.14 -10.77 -17.53
C ILE A 224 -1.80 -11.20 -16.93
N ARG A 225 -1.84 -11.74 -15.72
CA ARG A 225 -0.68 -12.32 -15.03
C ARG A 225 -0.82 -13.84 -15.04
N THR A 226 0.06 -14.54 -15.75
CA THR A 226 0.22 -16.01 -15.68
C THR A 226 1.34 -16.35 -14.71
N ARG A 227 1.85 -17.60 -14.62
CA ARG A 227 3.05 -17.90 -13.80
C ARG A 227 4.32 -17.29 -14.39
N SER A 228 4.43 -17.24 -15.71
CA SER A 228 5.67 -16.86 -16.42
C SER A 228 5.59 -15.55 -17.20
N HIS A 229 4.42 -14.91 -17.29
CA HIS A 229 4.26 -13.69 -18.08
C HIS A 229 3.33 -12.67 -17.42
N MET A 230 3.63 -11.40 -17.63
CA MET A 230 2.73 -10.25 -17.42
C MET A 230 2.41 -9.62 -18.76
N PHE A 231 1.13 -9.58 -19.14
CA PHE A 231 0.65 -8.79 -20.27
C PHE A 231 -0.22 -7.64 -19.78
N CYS A 232 -0.11 -6.46 -20.38
CA CYS A 232 -1.02 -5.34 -20.11
C CYS A 232 -1.45 -4.63 -21.39
N ILE A 233 -2.75 -4.28 -21.48
CA ILE A 233 -3.29 -3.38 -22.49
C ILE A 233 -3.81 -2.10 -21.84
N TYR A 234 -3.43 -0.96 -22.41
CA TYR A 234 -3.84 0.37 -21.98
C TYR A 234 -4.83 0.97 -22.98
N ALA A 235 -5.89 1.61 -22.47
CA ALA A 235 -6.76 2.44 -23.29
C ALA A 235 -5.99 3.64 -23.85
N ASP A 236 -5.05 4.19 -23.09
CA ASP A 236 -4.18 5.27 -23.54
C ASP A 236 -3.18 4.82 -24.60
N GLY A 237 -3.20 5.47 -25.75
CA GLY A 237 -2.32 5.21 -26.88
C GLY A 237 -2.49 3.84 -27.52
N ALA A 238 -3.48 3.03 -27.10
CA ALA A 238 -3.59 1.61 -27.43
C ALA A 238 -2.26 0.85 -27.16
N LYS A 239 -1.52 1.28 -26.13
CA LYS A 239 -0.23 0.69 -25.76
C LYS A 239 -0.44 -0.71 -25.21
N ARG A 240 0.54 -1.57 -25.47
CA ARG A 240 0.59 -2.96 -25.02
C ARG A 240 1.98 -3.23 -24.47
N GLU A 241 2.04 -3.99 -23.39
CA GLU A 241 3.29 -4.45 -22.78
C GLU A 241 3.18 -5.95 -22.52
N LEU A 242 4.28 -6.68 -22.75
CA LEU A 242 4.41 -8.09 -22.45
C LEU A 242 5.80 -8.33 -21.87
N TYR A 243 5.87 -8.97 -20.71
CA TYR A 243 7.11 -9.32 -20.02
C TYR A 243 7.15 -10.83 -19.75
N ASP A 244 8.32 -11.44 -19.94
CA ASP A 244 8.60 -12.83 -19.56
C ASP A 244 9.26 -12.83 -18.18
N LEU A 245 8.55 -13.29 -17.17
CA LEU A 245 8.92 -13.16 -15.77
C LEU A 245 9.87 -14.26 -15.28
N ASP A 246 10.05 -15.31 -16.09
CA ASP A 246 11.04 -16.36 -15.80
C ASP A 246 12.45 -15.85 -16.12
N SER A 247 12.59 -15.11 -17.23
CA SER A 247 13.87 -14.57 -17.69
C SER A 247 14.10 -13.09 -17.34
N ASP A 248 13.03 -12.32 -17.16
CA ASP A 248 13.02 -10.91 -16.80
C ASP A 248 12.00 -10.64 -15.66
N PRO A 249 12.30 -11.10 -14.42
CA PRO A 249 11.43 -10.92 -13.27
C PRO A 249 11.29 -9.44 -12.84
N GLN A 250 12.09 -8.54 -13.42
CA GLN A 250 12.08 -7.10 -13.16
C GLN A 250 11.29 -6.32 -14.21
N GLU A 251 10.69 -6.99 -15.20
CA GLU A 251 9.81 -6.37 -16.21
C GLU A 251 10.47 -5.20 -16.97
N ILE A 252 11.75 -5.35 -17.32
CA ILE A 252 12.55 -4.32 -18.00
C ILE A 252 12.40 -4.41 -19.51
N ASP A 253 12.37 -5.62 -20.08
CA ASP A 253 12.36 -5.86 -21.51
C ASP A 253 10.95 -6.15 -22.01
N ASN A 254 10.33 -5.16 -22.67
CA ASN A 254 9.01 -5.31 -23.24
C ASN A 254 9.08 -6.08 -24.57
N ILE A 255 8.82 -7.38 -24.52
CA ILE A 255 8.90 -8.31 -25.65
C ILE A 255 7.62 -8.37 -26.51
N VAL A 256 6.71 -7.40 -26.38
CA VAL A 256 5.41 -7.41 -27.08
C VAL A 256 5.55 -7.48 -28.60
N ASP A 257 6.55 -6.80 -29.16
CA ASP A 257 6.82 -6.79 -30.60
C ASP A 257 7.58 -8.03 -31.09
N ASP A 258 8.33 -8.69 -30.21
CA ASP A 258 9.04 -9.93 -30.55
C ASP A 258 8.12 -11.15 -30.44
N ARG A 259 7.07 -11.07 -29.61
CA ARG A 259 6.13 -12.17 -29.31
C ARG A 259 4.69 -11.81 -29.68
N LYS A 260 4.47 -11.23 -30.87
CA LYS A 260 3.17 -10.71 -31.33
C LYS A 260 2.00 -11.70 -31.24
N GLU A 261 2.23 -12.96 -31.58
CA GLU A 261 1.19 -14.00 -31.52
C GLU A 261 0.76 -14.28 -30.07
N LEU A 262 1.72 -14.33 -29.14
CA LEU A 262 1.45 -14.53 -27.72
C LEU A 262 0.77 -13.30 -27.12
N ALA A 263 1.26 -12.09 -27.46
CA ALA A 263 0.63 -10.84 -27.05
C ALA A 263 -0.84 -10.76 -27.51
N ALA A 264 -1.14 -11.15 -28.75
CA ALA A 264 -2.50 -11.18 -29.28
C ALA A 264 -3.42 -12.16 -28.53
N GLN A 265 -2.88 -13.31 -28.09
CA GLN A 265 -3.64 -14.27 -27.27
C GLN A 265 -3.99 -13.66 -25.90
N TYR A 266 -3.04 -13.02 -25.22
CA TYR A 266 -3.31 -12.36 -23.95
C TYR A 266 -4.23 -11.15 -24.10
N GLU A 267 -4.09 -10.37 -25.17
CA GLU A 267 -4.98 -9.25 -25.50
C GLU A 267 -6.43 -9.75 -25.67
N GLN A 268 -6.63 -10.85 -26.40
CA GLN A 268 -7.95 -11.43 -26.57
C GLN A 268 -8.54 -11.86 -25.22
N ARG A 269 -7.74 -12.48 -24.35
CA ARG A 269 -8.17 -12.87 -23.00
C ARG A 269 -8.57 -11.67 -22.15
N ALA A 270 -7.75 -10.61 -22.13
CA ALA A 270 -8.04 -9.37 -21.41
C ALA A 270 -9.34 -8.72 -21.90
N ILE A 271 -9.53 -8.66 -23.22
CA ILE A 271 -10.74 -8.08 -23.83
C ILE A 271 -11.99 -8.91 -23.50
N LEU A 272 -11.89 -10.24 -23.52
CA LEU A 272 -13.02 -11.10 -23.15
C LEU A 272 -13.41 -10.91 -21.69
N TRP A 273 -12.42 -10.92 -20.79
CA TRP A 273 -12.67 -10.64 -19.37
C TRP A 273 -13.30 -9.26 -19.15
N GLU A 274 -12.79 -8.22 -19.82
CA GLU A 274 -13.30 -6.85 -19.69
C GLU A 274 -14.76 -6.73 -20.18
N LYS A 275 -15.16 -7.51 -21.19
CA LYS A 275 -16.56 -7.55 -21.67
C LYS A 275 -17.50 -8.17 -20.65
N GLU A 276 -17.04 -9.21 -19.97
CA GLU A 276 -17.86 -10.01 -19.05
C GLU A 276 -17.92 -9.39 -17.65
N ASN A 277 -16.79 -8.84 -17.17
CA ASN A 277 -16.59 -8.45 -15.78
C ASN A 277 -16.19 -6.98 -15.61
N GLY A 278 -15.72 -6.33 -16.67
CA GLY A 278 -15.15 -4.98 -16.64
C GLY A 278 -16.18 -3.86 -16.74
N LEU A 279 -15.73 -2.68 -17.15
CA LEU A 279 -16.57 -1.49 -17.22
C LEU A 279 -17.33 -1.43 -18.56
N SER A 280 -18.62 -1.12 -18.51
CA SER A 280 -19.43 -0.92 -19.72
C SER A 280 -18.91 0.21 -20.61
N THR A 281 -18.17 1.17 -20.04
CA THR A 281 -17.54 2.31 -20.75
C THR A 281 -16.24 1.95 -21.46
N SER A 282 -15.71 0.74 -21.25
CA SER A 282 -14.49 0.26 -21.89
C SER A 282 -14.68 -0.15 -23.35
N PHE A 283 -15.90 -0.10 -23.89
CA PHE A 283 -16.18 -0.47 -25.27
C PHE A 283 -16.95 0.62 -26.03
N VAL A 284 -16.56 0.83 -27.29
CA VAL A 284 -17.29 1.67 -28.25
C VAL A 284 -17.40 0.91 -29.57
N GLY A 285 -18.63 0.67 -30.04
CA GLY A 285 -18.86 -0.11 -31.27
C GLY A 285 -18.34 -1.55 -31.19
N GLY A 286 -18.36 -2.17 -30.00
CA GLY A 286 -17.90 -3.54 -29.76
C GLY A 286 -16.37 -3.73 -29.71
N LYS A 287 -15.60 -2.64 -29.84
CA LYS A 287 -14.14 -2.64 -29.74
C LYS A 287 -13.71 -2.02 -28.41
N PHE A 288 -12.60 -2.52 -27.86
CA PHE A 288 -11.98 -1.93 -26.68
C PHE A 288 -11.66 -0.46 -26.96
N ARG A 289 -12.13 0.42 -26.09
CA ARG A 289 -12.06 1.86 -26.27
C ARG A 289 -10.64 2.32 -26.02
N THR A 290 -10.04 2.96 -27.02
CA THR A 290 -8.70 3.51 -26.94
C THR A 290 -8.73 5.02 -27.21
N PHE A 291 -7.69 5.69 -26.76
CA PHE A 291 -7.52 7.13 -26.87
C PHE A 291 -6.16 7.41 -27.54
N PRO A 292 -6.04 8.42 -28.41
CA PRO A 292 -4.76 8.77 -28.98
C PRO A 292 -3.79 9.24 -27.90
N VAL A 293 -2.50 8.98 -28.08
CA VAL A 293 -1.44 9.54 -27.22
C VAL A 293 -1.62 11.07 -27.15
N PRO A 294 -1.53 11.70 -25.96
CA PRO A 294 -1.62 13.16 -25.86
C PRO A 294 -0.60 13.86 -26.75
N ASP A 295 -1.03 14.94 -27.43
CA ASP A 295 -0.14 15.75 -28.29
C ASP A 295 1.02 16.40 -27.49
N TYR A 296 0.80 16.63 -26.21
CA TYR A 296 1.79 17.13 -25.28
C TYR A 296 2.34 15.98 -24.43
N ILE A 297 3.64 15.74 -24.56
CA ILE A 297 4.41 14.83 -23.72
C ILE A 297 5.25 15.69 -22.77
N PRO A 298 5.06 15.60 -21.45
CA PRO A 298 5.84 16.37 -20.51
C PRO A 298 7.32 15.94 -20.54
N SER A 299 8.21 16.90 -20.33
CA SER A 299 9.62 16.60 -20.07
C SER A 299 9.80 15.89 -18.72
N GLU A 300 10.94 15.23 -18.54
CA GLU A 300 11.34 14.64 -17.24
C GLU A 300 11.35 15.68 -16.11
N GLU A 301 11.63 16.95 -16.41
CA GLU A 301 11.57 18.03 -15.44
C GLU A 301 10.12 18.42 -15.08
N GLU A 302 9.21 18.40 -16.06
CA GLU A 302 7.79 18.73 -15.83
C GLU A 302 7.08 17.62 -15.04
N CYS A 303 7.45 16.36 -15.27
CA CYS A 303 7.03 15.23 -14.44
C CYS A 303 7.56 15.33 -13.00
N ARG A 304 8.65 16.08 -12.78
CA ARG A 304 9.19 16.34 -11.42
C ARG A 304 8.41 17.36 -10.59
N LYS A 305 7.33 17.91 -11.15
CA LYS A 305 6.55 18.95 -10.48
C LYS A 305 5.54 18.36 -9.50
N VAL A 306 5.46 19.07 -8.39
CA VAL A 306 4.58 18.89 -7.25
C VAL A 306 3.13 18.66 -7.72
N VAL A 307 2.63 17.43 -7.61
CA VAL A 307 1.19 17.24 -7.36
C VAL A 307 1.08 17.15 -5.85
N LEU A 308 1.04 18.31 -5.18
CA LEU A 308 0.55 18.35 -3.81
C LEU A 308 -0.83 17.72 -3.89
N ASN A 309 -1.03 16.63 -3.17
CA ASN A 309 -2.37 16.13 -2.94
C ASN A 309 -3.01 17.14 -1.97
N GLU A 310 -3.33 18.33 -2.47
CA GLU A 310 -4.19 19.32 -1.83
C GLU A 310 -5.61 18.75 -1.87
N GLY A 311 -5.80 17.59 -1.23
CA GLY A 311 -7.14 17.15 -0.90
C GLY A 311 -7.82 18.33 -0.21
N PRO A 312 -9.11 18.60 -0.46
CA PRO A 312 -9.79 19.79 0.05
C PRO A 312 -9.96 19.77 1.57
N TRP A 313 -9.30 18.87 2.30
CA TRP A 313 -9.44 18.71 3.73
C TRP A 313 -8.95 19.94 4.54
N PRO A 314 -7.91 20.72 4.14
CA PRO A 314 -7.62 21.97 4.81
C PRO A 314 -8.76 22.98 4.63
N ASN A 315 -9.45 22.95 3.48
CA ASN A 315 -10.64 23.76 3.24
C ASN A 315 -11.87 23.27 4.04
N ARG A 316 -11.79 22.09 4.66
CA ARG A 316 -12.79 21.58 5.61
C ARG A 316 -12.46 21.94 7.07
N LEU A 317 -11.26 22.45 7.34
CA LEU A 317 -10.90 22.95 8.66
C LEU A 317 -11.47 24.38 8.88
N PRO A 318 -11.74 24.74 10.14
CA PRO A 318 -11.94 26.13 10.54
C PRO A 318 -10.84 27.05 9.98
N GLU A 319 -11.20 28.28 9.62
CA GLU A 319 -10.31 29.25 8.95
C GLU A 319 -8.99 29.46 9.71
N ASP A 320 -9.04 29.41 11.03
CA ASP A 320 -7.93 29.55 11.98
C ASP A 320 -7.05 28.30 12.12
N GLU A 321 -7.56 27.13 11.72
CA GLU A 321 -6.85 25.85 11.76
C GLU A 321 -6.27 25.42 10.40
N ARG A 322 -6.63 26.10 9.30
CA ARG A 322 -6.18 25.68 7.96
C ARG A 322 -4.65 25.63 7.78
N ASN A 323 -3.91 26.41 8.57
CA ASN A 323 -2.45 26.48 8.55
C ASN A 323 -1.78 25.73 9.73
N SER A 324 -2.56 25.08 10.60
CA SER A 324 -2.02 24.35 11.76
C SER A 324 -1.58 22.93 11.42
N VAL A 325 -1.90 22.46 10.21
CA VAL A 325 -1.65 21.08 9.79
C VAL A 325 -0.70 21.08 8.61
N GLU A 326 0.36 20.30 8.76
CA GLU A 326 1.43 20.17 7.77
C GLU A 326 0.92 19.49 6.49
N THR A 327 1.26 20.04 5.32
CA THR A 327 0.95 19.39 4.04
C THR A 327 1.76 18.11 3.86
N TYR A 328 1.29 17.22 2.98
CA TYR A 328 1.95 15.96 2.67
C TYR A 328 3.43 16.14 2.25
N ALA A 329 3.70 17.14 1.42
CA ALA A 329 5.03 17.44 0.93
C ALA A 329 5.92 18.03 2.04
N GLU A 330 5.36 18.80 2.96
CA GLU A 330 6.12 19.36 4.09
C GLU A 330 6.51 18.28 5.09
N ALA A 331 5.60 17.39 5.48
CA ALA A 331 5.90 16.29 6.40
C ALA A 331 6.97 15.36 5.83
N PHE A 332 6.85 15.03 4.54
CA PHE A 332 7.85 14.26 3.81
C PHE A 332 9.20 14.99 3.70
N THR A 333 9.18 16.28 3.36
CA THR A 333 10.39 17.10 3.29
C THR A 333 11.06 17.22 4.65
N ARG A 334 10.33 17.42 5.75
CA ARG A 334 10.89 17.45 7.11
C ARG A 334 11.45 16.09 7.54
N ALA A 335 10.79 14.99 7.19
CA ALA A 335 11.32 13.65 7.44
C ALA A 335 12.64 13.40 6.70
N ILE A 336 12.77 13.90 5.47
CA ILE A 336 14.03 13.88 4.72
C ILE A 336 15.08 14.83 5.31
N LEU A 337 14.67 16.05 5.69
CA LEU A 337 15.55 17.10 6.24
C LEU A 337 16.02 16.83 7.68
N LYS A 338 15.53 15.76 8.32
CA LYS A 338 15.75 15.49 9.74
C LYS A 338 17.21 15.20 10.13
N GLU A 339 18.18 15.33 9.22
CA GLU A 339 19.55 15.69 9.59
C GLU A 339 20.23 16.63 8.58
N THR A 340 19.91 17.92 8.65
CA THR A 340 20.94 18.97 8.69
C THR A 340 20.44 20.12 9.57
N THR A 341 21.08 20.30 10.74
CA THR A 341 20.88 21.37 11.73
C THR A 341 19.57 21.38 12.53
N ILE A 342 19.47 20.50 13.54
CA ILE A 342 18.88 20.96 14.81
C ILE A 342 19.91 21.93 15.41
N SER A 343 19.73 23.24 15.20
CA SER A 343 20.43 24.22 16.03
C SER A 343 19.67 24.35 17.36
N PRO A 344 20.34 24.19 18.51
CA PRO A 344 19.76 24.46 19.83
C PRO A 344 19.17 25.87 19.98
N GLU A 345 19.52 26.78 19.07
CA GLU A 345 18.99 28.14 19.00
C GLU A 345 17.48 28.18 18.68
N ILE A 346 16.95 27.20 17.93
CA ILE A 346 15.52 27.10 17.58
C ILE A 346 14.72 26.42 18.71
N LEU A 347 15.39 25.64 19.56
CA LEU A 347 14.86 25.09 20.82
C LEU A 347 15.32 25.91 22.03
N SER A 348 15.36 27.23 21.88
CA SER A 348 15.58 28.13 23.02
C SER A 348 14.34 28.13 23.93
N ILE A 349 14.27 27.13 24.80
CA ILE A 349 13.39 27.08 25.99
C ILE A 349 13.54 28.39 26.80
N GLY A 350 14.71 29.04 26.71
CA GLY A 350 14.98 30.34 27.32
C GLY A 350 14.10 31.48 26.81
N GLN A 351 13.86 31.58 25.50
CA GLN A 351 12.99 32.61 24.91
C GLN A 351 11.51 32.39 25.25
N HIS A 352 11.08 31.12 25.41
CA HIS A 352 9.75 30.80 25.89
C HIS A 352 9.57 31.19 27.37
N LYS A 353 10.61 31.00 28.20
CA LYS A 353 10.67 31.45 29.59
C LYS A 353 10.65 32.99 29.75
N GLU A 354 11.40 33.73 28.92
CA GLU A 354 11.40 35.20 28.98
C GLU A 354 10.06 35.82 28.60
N LYS A 355 9.37 35.23 27.61
CA LYS A 355 8.01 35.65 27.21
C LYS A 355 6.99 35.38 28.33
N TRP A 356 7.13 34.25 29.04
CA TRP A 356 6.29 33.88 30.18
C TRP A 356 6.49 34.81 31.39
N LEU A 357 7.73 35.25 31.64
CA LEU A 357 8.05 36.16 32.76
C LEU A 357 7.66 37.62 32.51
N LYS A 358 7.61 38.08 31.26
CA LYS A 358 7.28 39.49 30.92
C LYS A 358 5.79 39.79 30.82
N LEU A 359 4.94 38.79 30.54
CA LEU A 359 3.53 39.01 30.20
C LEU A 359 2.56 38.74 31.35
N GLY A 360 3.01 38.10 32.44
CA GLY A 360 2.15 37.76 33.57
C GLY A 360 1.05 36.73 33.20
N PRO A 361 0.43 36.08 34.20
CA PRO A 361 -0.47 34.97 33.96
C PRO A 361 -1.89 35.47 33.71
N THR A 362 -2.24 35.74 32.45
CA THR A 362 -3.64 35.76 32.02
C THR A 362 -3.78 35.10 30.64
N ASP A 363 -4.62 34.06 30.61
CA ASP A 363 -5.24 33.38 29.46
C ASP A 363 -4.44 32.44 28.55
N TYR A 364 -3.70 31.50 29.15
CA TYR A 364 -3.64 30.13 28.63
C TYR A 364 -3.87 29.14 29.77
N GLY A 365 -5.09 28.62 29.85
CA GLY A 365 -5.53 27.70 30.89
C GLY A 365 -4.99 26.29 30.71
N GLY A 366 -3.85 26.00 31.34
CA GLY A 366 -3.40 24.65 31.67
C GLY A 366 -3.23 24.55 33.18
N GLY A 367 -4.24 24.05 33.89
CA GLY A 367 -4.21 23.87 35.33
C GLY A 367 -3.37 22.64 35.73
N SER A 368 -2.72 22.73 36.89
CA SER A 368 -2.01 21.62 37.53
C SER A 368 -2.96 20.46 37.86
N LEU A 369 -2.51 19.22 37.67
CA LEU A 369 -3.25 18.02 38.07
C LEU A 369 -3.22 17.77 39.58
N VAL A 370 -2.37 18.49 40.32
CA VAL A 370 -2.17 18.32 41.76
C VAL A 370 -3.45 18.61 42.56
N GLY A 371 -3.91 17.63 43.35
CA GLY A 371 -5.12 17.65 44.16
C GLY A 371 -6.39 17.21 43.43
N THR A 372 -6.30 16.72 42.19
CA THR A 372 -7.47 16.26 41.41
C THR A 372 -7.59 14.74 41.41
N SER A 373 -8.79 14.22 41.14
CA SER A 373 -9.02 12.78 41.01
C SER A 373 -8.18 12.11 39.91
N TRP A 374 -7.61 12.90 38.99
CA TRP A 374 -6.73 12.44 37.91
C TRP A 374 -5.29 12.25 38.36
N GLU A 375 -4.79 13.02 39.34
CA GLU A 375 -3.49 12.76 39.96
C GLU A 375 -3.51 11.42 40.72
N ASP A 376 -4.61 11.14 41.42
CA ASP A 376 -4.78 9.86 42.11
C ASP A 376 -4.90 8.66 41.15
N ALA A 377 -5.36 8.87 39.92
CA ALA A 377 -5.43 7.83 38.89
C ALA A 377 -4.05 7.58 38.24
N TRP A 378 -3.27 8.66 38.01
CA TRP A 378 -1.90 8.59 37.50
C TRP A 378 -0.92 7.95 38.48
N ASN A 379 -1.03 8.24 39.77
CA ASN A 379 -0.17 7.66 40.81
C ASN A 379 -0.53 6.20 41.17
N ARG A 380 -1.69 5.70 40.69
CA ARG A 380 -2.15 4.31 40.90
C ARG A 380 -1.87 3.37 39.72
N ALA A 381 -1.60 3.93 38.55
CA ALA A 381 -1.02 3.22 37.41
C ALA A 381 0.49 3.08 37.60
#